data_AF-A0A377M8G6-F1
#
_entry.id   AF-A0A377M8G6-F1
#
_cell.length_a   1.000
_cell.length_b   1.000
_cell.length_c   1.000
_cell.angle_alpha   90.00
_cell.angle_beta   90.00
_cell.angle_gamma   90.00
#
_symmetry.space_group_name_H-M   'P 1'
#
loop_
_entity.id
_entity.type
_entity.pdbx_description
1 polymer ?
#
loop_
_entity_poly.entity_id
_entity_poly.type
_entity_poly.pdbx_seq_one_letter_code
_entity_poly.pdbx_strand_id
1 'polypeptide(L)'
;MDRYPFGLQQYRAAKLRIYENAKVCVVNADDALTMPVRGADDRCISFGITMGDYHLNRQLGETWLRVKGEKVLNVKEMKLSGQHNYTNALAALALADAVGLPRSSSLQALTTFTGLAHRFQLALEHNGVRWINDSKATNVGSTEAALNGLQVEGTLHLLLGGDGKSADFTSLKQYLSGDNIRLYCFGRDGRELRNCVLRSPSRPKPWNRQCA
;
A
#
# COMPACT_ATOMS: atom_id res chain seq x y z
N MET A 1 -6.06 -4.06 16.26
CA MET A 1 -7.46 -4.24 16.74
C MET A 1 -7.48 -4.26 18.26
N ASP A 2 -6.43 -4.78 18.89
CA ASP A 2 -5.97 -4.49 20.27
C ASP A 2 -6.46 -3.19 20.95
N ARG A 3 -6.40 -2.03 20.28
CA ARG A 3 -6.79 -0.72 20.86
C ARG A 3 -8.24 -0.30 20.57
N TYR A 4 -8.97 -1.07 19.79
CA TYR A 4 -10.33 -0.78 19.33
C TYR A 4 -11.23 -1.99 19.59
N PRO A 5 -11.74 -2.16 20.84
CA PRO A 5 -12.50 -3.35 21.23
C PRO A 5 -13.82 -3.51 20.46
N PHE A 6 -14.39 -2.43 19.93
CA PHE A 6 -15.59 -2.47 19.09
C PHE A 6 -15.26 -2.61 17.59
N GLY A 7 -14.02 -2.97 17.29
CA GLY A 7 -13.56 -3.40 15.98
C GLY A 7 -13.39 -2.29 14.94
N LEU A 8 -13.50 -2.68 13.66
CA LEU A 8 -13.15 -1.83 12.52
C LEU A 8 -13.99 -0.54 12.46
N GLN A 9 -15.28 -0.62 12.83
CA GLN A 9 -16.15 0.56 12.83
C GLN A 9 -15.74 1.59 13.89
N GLN A 10 -15.24 1.16 15.04
CA GLN A 10 -14.70 2.08 16.04
C GLN A 10 -13.42 2.77 15.57
N TYR A 11 -12.53 1.99 14.95
CA TYR A 11 -11.31 2.54 14.34
C TYR A 11 -11.63 3.54 13.23
N ARG A 12 -12.61 3.21 12.37
CA ARG A 12 -13.14 4.12 11.36
C ARG A 12 -13.70 5.40 11.98
N ALA A 13 -14.59 5.27 12.97
CA ALA A 13 -15.19 6.42 13.65
C ALA A 13 -14.14 7.35 14.24
N ALA A 14 -13.06 6.80 14.83
CA ALA A 14 -11.95 7.60 15.35
C ALA A 14 -11.24 8.41 14.24
N LYS A 15 -11.09 7.87 13.03
CA LYS A 15 -10.49 8.58 11.88
C LYS A 15 -11.41 9.63 11.29
N LEU A 16 -12.71 9.35 11.18
CA LEU A 16 -13.67 10.27 10.56
C LEU A 16 -13.78 11.61 11.30
N ARG A 17 -13.38 11.66 12.58
CA ARG A 17 -13.25 12.91 13.34
C ARG A 17 -12.32 13.93 12.68
N ILE A 18 -11.37 13.52 11.84
CA ILE A 18 -10.47 14.44 11.12
C ILE A 18 -11.24 15.38 10.17
N TYR A 19 -12.45 15.01 9.75
CA TYR A 19 -13.29 15.84 8.88
C TYR A 19 -14.18 16.82 9.66
N GLU A 20 -14.25 16.70 10.99
CA GLU A 20 -14.99 17.67 11.82
C GLU A 20 -14.34 19.05 11.68
N ASN A 21 -15.15 20.04 11.28
CA ASN A 21 -14.72 21.43 11.04
C ASN A 21 -13.69 21.63 9.90
N ALA A 22 -13.38 20.59 9.12
CA ALA A 22 -12.54 20.75 7.94
C ALA A 22 -13.25 21.62 6.89
N LYS A 23 -12.52 22.59 6.32
CA LYS A 23 -13.03 23.42 5.23
C LYS A 23 -13.20 22.61 3.94
N VAL A 24 -12.25 21.71 3.68
CA VAL A 24 -12.23 20.78 2.55
C VAL A 24 -11.87 19.41 3.10
N CYS A 25 -12.56 18.38 2.62
CA CYS A 25 -12.31 16.99 2.97
C CYS A 25 -11.72 16.29 1.74
N VAL A 26 -10.64 15.53 1.89
CA VAL A 26 -10.12 14.69 0.80
C VAL A 26 -10.43 13.23 1.13
N VAL A 27 -11.13 12.54 0.24
CA VAL A 27 -11.64 11.16 0.43
C VAL A 27 -11.14 10.22 -0.68
N ASN A 28 -11.00 8.93 -0.37
CA ASN A 28 -10.64 7.92 -1.35
C ASN A 28 -11.90 7.34 -1.99
N ALA A 29 -12.07 7.55 -3.30
CA ALA A 29 -13.21 7.05 -4.07
C ALA A 29 -13.25 5.51 -4.14
N ASP A 30 -12.09 4.86 -4.03
CA ASP A 30 -11.99 3.39 -4.06
C ASP A 30 -12.24 2.76 -2.67
N ASP A 31 -12.38 3.55 -1.60
CA ASP A 31 -12.60 3.07 -0.24
C ASP A 31 -13.72 3.85 0.48
N ALA A 32 -14.91 3.25 0.49
CA ALA A 32 -16.10 3.81 1.13
C ALA A 32 -15.94 4.04 2.65
N LEU A 33 -15.00 3.35 3.33
CA LEU A 33 -14.77 3.58 4.75
C LEU A 33 -14.12 4.94 5.02
N THR A 34 -13.50 5.56 4.01
CA THR A 34 -12.93 6.91 4.11
C THR A 34 -13.98 8.02 4.01
N MET A 35 -15.17 7.72 3.49
CA MET A 35 -16.22 8.73 3.36
C MET A 35 -16.86 9.06 4.71
N PRO A 36 -17.22 10.33 4.98
CA PRO A 36 -18.00 10.72 6.16
C PRO A 36 -19.29 9.91 6.30
N VAL A 37 -19.79 9.74 7.54
CA VAL A 37 -20.97 8.92 7.84
C VAL A 37 -22.22 9.39 7.06
N ARG A 38 -22.35 10.70 6.84
CA ARG A 38 -23.46 11.29 6.09
C ARG A 38 -23.27 11.24 4.56
N GLY A 39 -22.22 10.57 4.08
CA GLY A 39 -21.78 10.61 2.69
C GLY A 39 -20.83 11.77 2.40
N ALA A 40 -20.28 11.79 1.19
CA ALA A 40 -19.54 12.95 0.70
C ALA A 40 -20.49 14.15 0.62
N ASP A 41 -20.15 15.25 1.30
CA ASP A 41 -20.83 16.53 1.14
C ASP A 41 -20.08 17.40 0.10
N ASP A 42 -20.59 18.60 -0.18
CA ASP A 42 -20.03 19.51 -1.19
C ASP A 42 -18.58 19.96 -0.90
N ARG A 43 -18.06 19.69 0.30
CA ARG A 43 -16.67 19.99 0.68
C ARG A 43 -15.71 18.85 0.38
N CYS A 44 -16.23 17.68 0.00
CA CYS A 44 -15.44 16.50 -0.25
C CYS A 44 -14.88 16.49 -1.68
N ILE A 45 -13.55 16.49 -1.79
CA ILE A 45 -12.79 16.24 -3.00
C ILE A 45 -12.35 14.79 -2.98
N SER A 46 -12.52 14.10 -4.09
CA SER A 46 -12.22 12.67 -4.19
C SER A 46 -10.94 12.40 -4.97
N PHE A 47 -10.18 11.39 -4.54
CA PHE A 47 -9.11 10.80 -5.34
C PHE A 47 -9.31 9.30 -5.51
N GLY A 48 -8.79 8.71 -6.59
CA GLY A 48 -8.89 7.27 -6.80
C GLY A 48 -8.12 6.76 -8.01
N ILE A 49 -8.32 5.49 -8.33
CA ILE A 49 -7.66 4.81 -9.43
C ILE A 49 -8.39 5.14 -10.73
N THR A 50 -9.66 4.73 -10.85
CA THR A 50 -10.46 4.86 -12.08
C THR A 50 -11.47 6.01 -12.00
N MET A 51 -11.77 6.48 -10.79
CA MET A 51 -12.76 7.51 -10.51
C MET A 51 -12.29 8.50 -9.46
N GLY A 52 -12.99 9.63 -9.38
CA GLY A 52 -12.72 10.74 -8.49
C GLY A 52 -12.28 12.01 -9.23
N ASP A 53 -12.33 13.13 -8.52
CA ASP A 53 -11.87 14.44 -9.02
C ASP A 53 -10.39 14.36 -9.42
N TYR A 54 -9.60 13.60 -8.66
CA TYR A 54 -8.20 13.29 -8.91
C TYR A 54 -8.08 11.79 -9.20
N HIS A 55 -7.74 11.39 -10.43
CA HIS A 55 -7.70 9.97 -10.78
C HIS A 55 -6.54 9.61 -11.70
N LEU A 56 -6.25 8.31 -11.81
CA LEU A 56 -5.26 7.80 -12.75
C LEU A 56 -5.90 7.59 -14.12
N ASN A 57 -5.12 7.87 -15.16
CA ASN A 57 -5.50 7.53 -16.52
C ASN A 57 -4.43 6.68 -17.16
N ARG A 58 -4.79 5.47 -17.56
CA ARG A 58 -3.91 4.57 -18.31
C ARG A 58 -4.24 4.69 -19.80
N GLN A 59 -3.27 5.11 -20.60
CA GLN A 59 -3.38 5.21 -22.05
C GLN A 59 -2.08 4.74 -22.69
N LEU A 60 -2.18 3.83 -23.67
CA LEU A 60 -1.06 3.35 -24.48
C LEU A 60 0.16 2.88 -23.66
N GLY A 61 -0.08 2.22 -22.52
CA GLY A 61 0.99 1.74 -21.63
C GLY A 61 1.58 2.80 -20.69
N GLU A 62 1.11 4.04 -20.76
CA GLU A 62 1.49 5.10 -19.82
C GLU A 62 0.41 5.34 -18.78
N THR A 63 0.82 5.78 -17.59
CA THR A 63 -0.09 6.21 -16.52
C THR A 63 0.09 7.70 -16.27
N TRP A 64 -1.01 8.42 -16.20
CA TRP A 64 -1.06 9.87 -16.00
C TRP A 64 -1.87 10.19 -14.75
N LEU A 65 -1.44 11.19 -13.99
CA LEU A 65 -2.27 11.84 -12.99
C LEU A 65 -3.23 12.80 -13.70
N ARG A 66 -4.52 12.73 -13.38
CA ARG A 66 -5.55 13.64 -13.91
C ARG A 66 -6.30 14.36 -12.80
N VAL A 67 -6.68 15.61 -13.09
CA VAL A 67 -7.52 16.44 -12.23
C VAL A 67 -8.70 16.93 -13.06
N LYS A 68 -9.92 16.57 -12.67
CA LYS A 68 -11.18 16.93 -13.36
C LYS A 68 -11.15 16.71 -14.87
N GLY A 69 -10.43 15.67 -15.31
CA GLY A 69 -10.29 15.32 -16.74
C GLY A 69 -9.03 15.87 -17.42
N GLU A 70 -8.29 16.78 -16.82
CA GLU A 70 -7.05 17.30 -17.39
C GLU A 70 -5.84 16.46 -16.97
N LYS A 71 -4.93 16.15 -17.90
CA LYS A 71 -3.66 15.48 -17.59
C LYS A 71 -2.71 16.49 -16.96
N VAL A 72 -2.21 16.21 -15.77
CA VAL A 72 -1.34 17.14 -15.03
C VAL A 72 0.09 16.66 -14.88
N LEU A 73 0.34 15.35 -14.84
CA LEU A 73 1.69 14.79 -14.71
C LEU A 73 1.77 13.37 -15.26
N ASN A 74 2.81 13.04 -16.03
CA ASN A 74 3.10 11.66 -16.38
C ASN A 74 3.82 10.99 -15.22
N VAL A 75 3.39 9.81 -14.78
CA VAL A 75 4.05 9.14 -13.64
C VAL A 75 5.49 8.73 -13.95
N LYS A 76 5.89 8.67 -15.24
CA LYS A 76 7.29 8.46 -15.65
C LYS A 76 8.24 9.55 -15.15
N GLU A 77 7.72 10.75 -14.85
CA GLU A 77 8.49 11.86 -14.31
C GLU A 77 8.69 11.74 -12.79
N MET A 78 7.91 10.88 -12.12
CA MET A 78 8.04 10.62 -10.69
C MET A 78 9.16 9.62 -10.42
N LYS A 79 9.90 9.81 -9.31
CA LYS A 79 10.86 8.80 -8.83
C LYS A 79 10.16 7.63 -8.16
N LEU A 80 9.01 7.87 -7.54
CA LEU A 80 8.18 6.83 -6.96
C LEU A 80 7.45 6.06 -8.05
N SER A 81 7.46 4.73 -7.92
CA SER A 81 6.73 3.82 -8.79
C SER A 81 5.66 3.05 -8.00
N GLY A 82 4.70 2.47 -8.72
CA GLY A 82 3.62 1.67 -8.13
C GLY A 82 2.32 2.44 -7.92
N GLN A 83 1.20 1.74 -8.15
CA GLN A 83 -0.13 2.35 -8.19
C GLN A 83 -0.53 3.05 -6.89
N HIS A 84 -0.17 2.49 -5.73
CA HIS A 84 -0.44 3.10 -4.43
C HIS A 84 0.34 4.42 -4.22
N ASN A 85 1.54 4.54 -4.80
CA ASN A 85 2.29 5.80 -4.74
C ASN A 85 1.67 6.86 -5.63
N TYR A 86 1.09 6.46 -6.78
CA TYR A 86 0.37 7.39 -7.64
C TYR A 86 -0.93 7.88 -6.98
N THR A 87 -1.68 7.01 -6.29
CA THR A 87 -2.86 7.46 -5.52
C THR A 87 -2.47 8.32 -4.31
N ASN A 88 -1.35 8.04 -3.64
CA ASN A 88 -0.79 8.94 -2.62
C ASN A 88 -0.44 10.32 -3.19
N ALA A 89 0.12 10.37 -4.41
CA ALA A 89 0.42 11.63 -5.09
C ALA A 89 -0.85 12.42 -5.44
N LEU A 90 -1.91 11.74 -5.89
CA LEU A 90 -3.22 12.36 -6.12
C LEU A 90 -3.81 12.96 -4.83
N ALA A 91 -3.75 12.22 -3.72
CA ALA A 91 -4.23 12.71 -2.43
C ALA A 91 -3.41 13.92 -1.94
N ALA A 92 -2.09 13.87 -2.07
CA ALA A 92 -1.21 14.99 -1.72
C ALA A 92 -1.47 16.22 -2.59
N LEU A 93 -1.69 16.03 -3.90
CA LEU A 93 -2.02 17.10 -4.83
C LEU A 93 -3.36 17.75 -4.49
N ALA A 94 -4.40 16.94 -4.24
CA ALA A 94 -5.72 17.43 -3.83
C ALA A 94 -5.67 18.26 -2.54
N LEU A 95 -4.87 17.84 -1.56
CA LEU A 95 -4.64 18.60 -0.32
C LEU A 95 -3.89 19.91 -0.60
N ALA A 96 -2.84 19.88 -1.41
CA ALA A 96 -2.07 21.06 -1.78
C ALA A 96 -2.92 22.11 -2.51
N ASP A 97 -3.76 21.66 -3.43
CA ASP A 97 -4.72 22.51 -4.14
C ASP A 97 -5.76 23.10 -3.20
N ALA A 98 -6.28 22.30 -2.25
CA ALA A 98 -7.28 22.75 -1.28
C ALA A 98 -6.78 23.88 -0.35
N VAL A 99 -5.47 23.93 -0.10
CA VAL A 99 -4.83 25.00 0.69
C VAL A 99 -4.26 26.14 -0.18
N GLY A 100 -4.45 26.08 -1.49
CA GLY A 100 -4.07 27.16 -2.42
C GLY A 100 -2.58 27.20 -2.78
N LEU A 101 -1.84 26.09 -2.69
CA LEU A 101 -0.46 26.04 -3.17
C LEU A 101 -0.41 26.12 -4.71
N PRO A 102 0.60 26.78 -5.29
CA PRO A 102 0.76 26.82 -6.74
C PRO A 102 0.94 25.41 -7.32
N ARG A 103 0.09 25.06 -8.30
CA ARG A 103 0.08 23.74 -8.95
C ARG A 103 1.44 23.35 -9.50
N SER A 104 2.15 24.27 -10.15
CA SER A 104 3.48 24.03 -10.72
C SER A 104 4.49 23.57 -9.67
N SER A 105 4.51 24.22 -8.50
CA SER A 105 5.40 23.85 -7.39
C SER A 105 5.04 22.49 -6.80
N SER A 106 3.75 22.18 -6.65
CA SER A 106 3.29 20.87 -6.17
C SER A 106 3.68 19.75 -7.13
N LEU A 107 3.52 19.94 -8.45
CA LEU A 107 3.93 18.96 -9.45
C LEU A 107 5.45 18.77 -9.46
N GLN A 108 6.23 19.85 -9.36
CA GLN A 108 7.69 19.76 -9.25
C GLN A 108 8.11 18.94 -8.03
N ALA A 109 7.47 19.12 -6.87
CA ALA A 109 7.73 18.33 -5.68
C ALA A 109 7.47 16.83 -5.88
N LEU A 110 6.44 16.45 -6.66
CA LEU A 110 6.16 15.06 -7.00
C LEU A 110 7.26 14.43 -7.86
N THR A 111 7.95 15.20 -8.70
CA THR A 111 9.06 14.71 -9.53
C THR A 111 10.38 14.56 -8.77
N THR A 112 10.56 15.30 -7.68
CA THR A 112 11.82 15.31 -6.91
C THR A 112 11.75 14.42 -5.66
N PHE A 113 10.55 14.10 -5.17
CA PHE A 113 10.39 13.25 -3.99
C PHE A 113 10.83 11.80 -4.25
N THR A 114 11.82 11.33 -3.50
CA THR A 114 12.43 9.99 -3.64
C THR A 114 11.85 8.94 -2.71
N GLY A 115 10.86 9.30 -1.88
CA GLY A 115 10.26 8.41 -0.89
C GLY A 115 10.77 8.65 0.52
N LEU A 116 10.34 7.78 1.44
CA LEU A 116 10.78 7.81 2.83
C LEU A 116 11.71 6.62 3.09
N ALA A 117 12.68 6.81 3.97
CA ALA A 117 13.46 5.69 4.49
C ALA A 117 12.52 4.60 5.03
N HIS A 118 12.88 3.34 4.77
CA HIS A 118 12.14 2.14 5.20
C HIS A 118 10.76 1.90 4.56
N ARG A 119 10.41 2.62 3.47
CA ARG A 119 9.22 2.32 2.64
C ARG A 119 9.67 1.77 1.29
N PHE A 120 9.59 0.45 1.14
CA PHE A 120 10.00 -0.29 -0.07
C PHE A 120 11.37 0.16 -0.63
N GLN A 121 12.32 0.42 0.26
CA GLN A 121 13.60 1.03 -0.07
C GLN A 121 14.60 -0.03 -0.52
N LEU A 122 15.21 0.12 -1.70
CA LEU A 122 16.37 -0.69 -2.07
C LEU A 122 17.54 -0.35 -1.15
N ALA A 123 17.85 -1.24 -0.21
CA ALA A 123 18.92 -1.08 0.76
C ALA A 123 20.27 -1.52 0.19
N LEU A 124 20.26 -2.57 -0.65
CA LEU A 124 21.44 -3.10 -1.30
C LEU A 124 21.04 -3.83 -2.59
N GLU A 125 21.81 -3.63 -3.65
CA GLU A 125 21.79 -4.49 -4.83
C GLU A 125 23.21 -5.01 -5.05
N HIS A 126 23.38 -6.32 -4.95
CA HIS A 126 24.69 -6.95 -5.09
C HIS A 126 24.55 -8.39 -5.57
N ASN A 127 25.43 -8.80 -6.50
CA ASN A 127 25.44 -10.14 -7.11
C ASN A 127 24.05 -10.59 -7.63
N GLY A 128 23.31 -9.67 -8.26
CA GLY A 128 21.97 -9.95 -8.80
C GLY A 128 20.86 -10.09 -7.76
N VAL A 129 21.14 -9.81 -6.47
CA VAL A 129 20.15 -9.86 -5.39
C VAL A 129 19.79 -8.46 -4.92
N ARG A 130 18.48 -8.16 -4.90
CA ARG A 130 17.92 -6.91 -4.36
C ARG A 130 17.43 -7.13 -2.93
N TRP A 131 17.96 -6.34 -2.01
CA TRP A 131 17.54 -6.31 -0.60
C TRP A 131 16.65 -5.10 -0.38
N ILE A 132 15.36 -5.34 -0.12
CA ILE A 132 14.36 -4.29 0.07
C ILE A 132 14.04 -4.12 1.56
N ASN A 133 14.22 -2.91 2.08
CA ASN A 133 13.79 -2.52 3.41
C ASN A 133 12.39 -1.90 3.35
N ASP A 134 11.40 -2.67 3.78
CA ASP A 134 10.01 -2.22 3.96
C ASP A 134 9.53 -2.38 5.41
N SER A 135 10.41 -2.12 6.38
CA SER A 135 10.11 -2.28 7.81
C SER A 135 8.99 -1.36 8.32
N LYS A 136 8.52 -0.38 7.53
CA LYS A 136 7.32 0.41 7.82
C LYS A 136 6.01 -0.29 7.44
N ALA A 137 6.04 -1.46 6.80
CA ALA A 137 4.87 -2.29 6.58
C ALA A 137 4.40 -2.98 7.87
N THR A 138 3.90 -2.19 8.82
CA THR A 138 3.50 -2.67 10.17
C THR A 138 2.05 -3.18 10.23
N ASN A 139 1.41 -3.39 9.09
CA ASN A 139 0.04 -3.90 8.98
C ASN A 139 -0.14 -4.65 7.66
N VAL A 140 -1.16 -5.51 7.60
CA VAL A 140 -1.45 -6.40 6.47
C VAL A 140 -1.58 -5.64 5.14
N GLY A 141 -2.36 -4.56 5.12
CA GLY A 141 -2.57 -3.77 3.90
C GLY A 141 -1.29 -3.11 3.35
N SER A 142 -0.35 -2.74 4.22
CA SER A 142 0.96 -2.25 3.77
C SER A 142 1.78 -3.34 3.07
N THR A 143 1.79 -4.56 3.61
CA THR A 143 2.45 -5.70 2.96
C THR A 143 1.77 -6.06 1.63
N GLU A 144 0.43 -6.01 1.56
CA GLU A 144 -0.29 -6.21 0.30
C GLU A 144 0.10 -5.20 -0.77
N ALA A 145 0.22 -3.91 -0.41
CA ALA A 145 0.65 -2.86 -1.34
C ALA A 145 2.08 -3.07 -1.88
N ALA A 146 2.96 -3.70 -1.09
CA ALA A 146 4.32 -4.04 -1.48
C ALA A 146 4.39 -5.29 -2.38
N LEU A 147 3.52 -6.29 -2.13
CA LEU A 147 3.48 -7.54 -2.91
C LEU A 147 2.68 -7.38 -4.22
N ASN A 148 1.68 -6.51 -4.24
CA ASN A 148 0.83 -6.32 -5.40
C ASN A 148 1.61 -5.71 -6.58
N GLY A 149 1.74 -6.46 -7.67
CA GLY A 149 2.49 -6.06 -8.86
C GLY A 149 4.01 -6.23 -8.73
N LEU A 150 4.50 -6.83 -7.64
CA LEU A 150 5.92 -7.12 -7.47
C LEU A 150 6.38 -8.17 -8.49
N GLN A 151 7.36 -7.79 -9.31
CA GLN A 151 8.03 -8.70 -10.24
C GLN A 151 9.38 -9.12 -9.66
N VAL A 152 9.55 -10.43 -9.49
CA VAL A 152 10.78 -11.04 -8.96
C VAL A 152 11.27 -12.07 -9.96
N GLU A 153 12.48 -11.85 -10.45
CA GLU A 153 13.23 -12.88 -11.14
C GLU A 153 13.85 -13.82 -10.09
N GLY A 154 13.57 -15.12 -10.19
CA GLY A 154 14.01 -16.10 -9.21
C GLY A 154 13.08 -16.24 -8.01
N THR A 155 13.65 -16.31 -6.79
CA THR A 155 12.90 -16.60 -5.55
C THR A 155 12.74 -15.35 -4.68
N LEU A 156 11.50 -15.07 -4.26
CA LEU A 156 11.21 -14.06 -3.25
C LEU A 156 11.43 -14.63 -1.84
N HIS A 157 12.40 -14.06 -1.12
CA HIS A 157 12.64 -14.34 0.29
C HIS A 157 11.95 -13.29 1.15
N LEU A 158 10.78 -13.60 1.71
CA LEU A 158 9.96 -12.65 2.45
C LEU A 158 10.07 -12.90 3.96
N LEU A 159 10.44 -11.85 4.69
CA LEU A 159 10.53 -11.84 6.15
C LEU A 159 9.23 -11.27 6.71
N LEU A 160 8.49 -12.06 7.50
CA LEU A 160 7.22 -11.65 8.12
C LEU A 160 7.28 -11.89 9.62
N GLY A 161 6.87 -10.91 10.44
CA GLY A 161 6.91 -11.12 11.88
C GLY A 161 6.64 -9.88 12.71
N GLY A 162 6.62 -10.08 14.03
CA GLY A 162 6.37 -9.02 15.01
C GLY A 162 5.07 -9.22 15.79
N ASP A 163 4.48 -8.11 16.23
CA ASP A 163 3.15 -8.06 16.86
C ASP A 163 2.13 -7.54 15.83
N GLY A 164 1.30 -8.46 15.34
CA GLY A 164 0.27 -8.23 14.34
C GLY A 164 -1.00 -7.61 14.89
N LYS A 165 -1.09 -7.34 16.21
CA LYS A 165 -2.20 -6.61 16.85
C LYS A 165 -3.58 -7.21 16.57
N SER A 166 -3.63 -8.55 16.51
CA SER A 166 -4.82 -9.35 16.21
C SER A 166 -5.41 -9.06 14.81
N ALA A 167 -4.57 -8.78 13.83
CA ALA A 167 -4.98 -8.64 12.44
C ALA A 167 -5.28 -10.02 11.80
N ASP A 168 -6.21 -10.05 10.85
CA ASP A 168 -6.41 -11.23 10.00
C ASP A 168 -5.39 -11.22 8.84
N PHE A 169 -4.53 -12.25 8.80
CA PHE A 169 -3.50 -12.41 7.77
C PHE A 169 -4.00 -13.14 6.52
N THR A 170 -5.26 -13.57 6.47
CA THR A 170 -5.80 -14.42 5.42
C THR A 170 -5.69 -13.80 4.03
N SER A 171 -5.82 -12.47 3.94
CA SER A 171 -5.73 -11.73 2.68
C SER A 171 -4.34 -11.79 2.02
N LEU A 172 -3.29 -12.09 2.78
CA LEU A 172 -1.94 -12.26 2.24
C LEU A 172 -1.79 -13.56 1.43
N LYS A 173 -2.61 -14.58 1.67
CA LYS A 173 -2.46 -15.91 1.04
C LYS A 173 -2.39 -15.85 -0.48
N GLN A 174 -3.17 -14.97 -1.11
CA GLN A 174 -3.20 -14.82 -2.57
C GLN A 174 -1.84 -14.41 -3.16
N TYR A 175 -1.04 -13.64 -2.41
CA TYR A 175 0.27 -13.18 -2.86
C TYR A 175 1.40 -14.16 -2.51
N LEU A 176 1.14 -15.10 -1.60
CA LEU A 176 2.11 -16.05 -1.08
C LEU A 176 1.95 -17.43 -1.71
N SER A 177 1.12 -17.52 -2.75
CA SER A 177 0.88 -18.74 -3.52
C SER A 177 1.86 -18.79 -4.69
N GLY A 178 2.80 -19.75 -4.67
CA GLY A 178 3.74 -19.98 -5.76
C GLY A 178 5.03 -20.68 -5.32
N ASP A 179 5.68 -21.38 -6.24
CA ASP A 179 6.88 -22.19 -5.95
C ASP A 179 8.14 -21.34 -5.67
N ASN A 180 8.10 -20.08 -6.10
CA ASN A 180 9.22 -19.13 -6.01
C ASN A 180 9.16 -18.25 -4.76
N ILE A 181 8.44 -18.63 -3.72
CA ILE A 181 8.29 -17.82 -2.49
C ILE A 181 8.79 -18.61 -1.28
N ARG A 182 9.66 -17.98 -0.49
CA ARG A 182 10.19 -18.51 0.77
C ARG A 182 9.86 -17.55 1.89
N LEU A 183 9.19 -18.07 2.93
CA LEU A 183 8.74 -17.29 4.07
C LEU A 183 9.62 -17.54 5.29
N TYR A 184 10.08 -16.46 5.90
CA TYR A 184 10.86 -16.46 7.14
C TYR A 184 10.03 -15.76 8.20
N CYS A 185 9.33 -16.55 9.01
CA CYS A 185 8.39 -16.04 10.01
C CYS A 185 9.06 -15.90 11.39
N PHE A 186 8.90 -14.76 12.06
CA PHE A 186 9.53 -14.48 13.36
C PHE A 186 8.64 -13.65 14.30
N GLY A 187 9.10 -13.43 15.54
CA GLY A 187 8.41 -12.60 16.53
C GLY A 187 7.18 -13.25 17.15
N ARG A 188 6.37 -12.44 17.86
CA ARG A 188 5.20 -12.87 18.65
C ARG A 188 4.22 -13.70 17.83
N ASP A 189 3.86 -13.20 16.64
CA ASP A 189 2.83 -13.81 15.80
C ASP A 189 3.41 -14.64 14.64
N GLY A 190 4.71 -14.97 14.69
CA GLY A 190 5.39 -15.72 13.63
C GLY A 190 4.77 -17.11 13.37
N ARG A 191 4.24 -17.79 14.41
CA ARG A 191 3.54 -19.07 14.24
C ARG A 191 2.21 -18.91 13.51
N GLU A 192 1.47 -17.85 13.80
CA GLU A 192 0.18 -17.58 13.16
C GLU A 192 0.37 -17.26 11.68
N LEU A 193 1.34 -16.39 11.36
CA LEU A 193 1.74 -16.09 9.98
C LEU A 193 2.12 -17.35 9.20
N ARG A 194 2.94 -18.24 9.79
CA ARG A 194 3.30 -19.52 9.17
C ARG A 194 2.07 -20.40 8.92
N ASN A 195 1.20 -20.53 9.91
CA ASN A 195 0.02 -21.40 9.81
C ASN A 195 -1.01 -20.86 8.81
N CYS A 196 -1.10 -19.53 8.66
CA CYS A 196 -1.92 -18.89 7.63
C CYS A 196 -1.51 -19.40 6.24
N VAL A 197 -0.20 -19.48 5.97
CA VAL A 197 0.29 -19.85 4.63
C VAL A 197 0.33 -21.37 4.41
N LEU A 198 0.65 -22.17 5.43
CA LEU A 198 0.74 -23.64 5.31
C LEU A 198 -0.62 -24.35 5.18
N ARG A 199 -1.75 -23.64 5.32
CA ARG A 199 -3.10 -24.23 5.12
C ARG A 199 -3.50 -24.38 3.64
N SER A 200 -2.60 -24.14 2.69
CA SER A 200 -2.75 -24.61 1.31
C SER A 200 -2.28 -26.08 1.20
N PRO A 201 -3.01 -26.98 0.52
CA PRO A 201 -2.74 -28.42 0.56
C PRO A 201 -1.58 -28.79 -0.37
N SER A 202 -0.35 -28.46 0.04
CA SER A 202 0.85 -29.05 -0.55
C SER A 202 1.85 -29.29 0.56
N ARG A 203 1.78 -30.49 1.16
CA ARG A 203 2.82 -30.95 2.09
C ARG A 203 4.17 -30.96 1.35
N PRO A 204 5.22 -30.31 1.88
CA PRO A 204 6.56 -30.57 1.39
C PRO A 204 6.92 -32.03 1.69
N LYS A 205 7.52 -32.72 0.71
CA LYS A 205 8.05 -34.07 0.89
C LYS A 205 9.07 -34.06 2.04
N PRO A 206 9.04 -35.03 2.96
CA PRO A 206 10.02 -35.11 4.03
C PRO A 206 11.42 -35.28 3.44
N TRP A 207 12.35 -34.50 3.99
CA TRP A 207 13.78 -34.57 3.69
C TRP A 207 14.28 -35.94 4.14
N ASN A 208 14.53 -36.86 3.21
CA ASN A 208 15.21 -38.12 3.52
C ASN A 208 16.64 -37.79 3.93
N ARG A 209 16.92 -37.87 5.23
CA ARG A 209 18.28 -38.07 5.74
C ARG A 209 18.62 -39.54 5.55
N GLN A 210 19.28 -39.87 4.45
CA GLN A 210 20.15 -41.04 4.43
C GLN A 210 21.52 -40.58 4.94
N CYS A 211 21.82 -40.95 6.18
CA CYS A 211 23.16 -40.93 6.70
C CYS A 211 24.01 -41.96 5.94
N ALA A 212 25.24 -41.57 5.59
CA ALA A 212 26.33 -42.49 5.29
C ALA A 212 26.81 -43.16 6.58
#